data_AF-A0A8H4A1C2-F1
#
_entry.id   AF-A0A8H4A1C2-F1
#
_cell.length_a   1.000
_cell.length_b   1.000
_cell.length_c   1.000
_cell.angle_alpha   90.00
_cell.angle_beta   90.00
_cell.angle_gamma   90.00
#
_symmetry.space_group_name_H-M   'P 1'
#
loop_
_entity.id
_entity.type
_entity.pdbx_description
1 polymer ?
#
loop_
_entity_poly.entity_id
_entity_poly.type
_entity_poly.pdbx_seq_one_letter_code
_entity_poly.pdbx_strand_id
1 'polypeptide(L)'
;MLELGGHLNPAVTITLAAHRNFAWHKVPIYILAQLIGAFLAAVVIFSNYHAAILEFDGGKLSVIGSNATAGIFATYPQEFMSIGGAFFSEFIGTFFLLLIILAATDERNLPNTRTIFPLIIGLALTTIAISLGYETGFSLNGARDFGPRLFTFIAGYGVEVFSAYNFYFWIPLVAPVLGGLFAGIIYDLLIYWGKSPVNSLIGAGRE
;
A
#
# COMPACT_ATOMS: atom_id res chain seq x y z
N MET A 1 -9.58 20.53 -5.39
CA MET A 1 -8.64 19.45 -5.75
C MET A 1 -9.45 18.43 -6.52
N LEU A 2 -8.92 17.96 -7.65
CA LEU A 2 -9.60 17.05 -8.57
C LEU A 2 -10.14 15.83 -7.82
N GLU A 3 -11.31 15.35 -8.22
CA GLU A 3 -11.75 13.98 -7.93
C GLU A 3 -10.79 13.01 -8.64
N LEU A 4 -9.57 12.87 -8.14
CA LEU A 4 -8.62 11.86 -8.60
C LEU A 4 -9.24 10.50 -8.24
N GLY A 5 -9.78 9.82 -9.24
CA GLY A 5 -10.19 8.43 -9.14
C GLY A 5 -8.98 7.50 -9.01
N GLY A 6 -9.23 6.19 -8.90
CA GLY A 6 -8.16 5.20 -8.94
C GLY A 6 -7.17 5.29 -7.78
N HIS A 7 -7.66 5.43 -6.53
CA HIS A 7 -6.78 5.43 -5.35
C HIS A 7 -5.98 4.13 -5.22
N LEU A 8 -6.60 2.99 -5.59
CA LEU A 8 -6.02 1.64 -5.63
C LEU A 8 -5.35 1.16 -4.32
N ASN A 9 -5.46 1.93 -3.24
CA ASN A 9 -4.76 1.72 -1.98
C ASN A 9 -5.60 2.31 -0.81
N PRO A 10 -5.89 1.53 0.24
CA PRO A 10 -6.59 2.01 1.42
C PRO A 10 -5.86 3.16 2.14
N ALA A 11 -4.53 3.11 2.23
CA ALA A 11 -3.73 4.16 2.86
C ALA A 11 -3.85 5.49 2.09
N VAL A 12 -3.87 5.43 0.75
CA VAL A 12 -4.12 6.61 -0.10
C VAL A 12 -5.52 7.15 0.14
N THR A 13 -6.53 6.28 0.13
CA THR A 13 -7.94 6.66 0.33
C THR A 13 -8.16 7.36 1.67
N ILE A 14 -7.61 6.81 2.75
CA ILE A 14 -7.73 7.36 4.10
C ILE A 14 -6.96 8.69 4.22
N THR A 15 -5.75 8.77 3.66
CA THR A 15 -4.93 10.00 3.70
C THR A 15 -5.62 11.15 2.97
N LEU A 16 -6.19 10.89 1.79
CA LEU A 16 -6.94 11.91 1.05
C LEU A 16 -8.22 12.32 1.78
N ALA A 17 -8.89 11.41 2.50
CA ALA A 17 -10.05 11.75 3.32
C ALA A 17 -9.67 12.66 4.48
N ALA A 18 -8.54 12.36 5.13
CA ALA A 18 -8.04 13.14 6.26
C ALA A 18 -7.50 14.52 5.86
N HIS A 19 -6.80 14.63 4.73
CA HIS A 19 -6.02 15.83 4.40
C HIS A 19 -6.51 16.61 3.18
N ARG A 20 -7.31 16.00 2.28
CA ARG A 20 -7.64 16.56 0.96
C ARG A 20 -9.14 16.63 0.67
N ASN A 21 -9.98 16.62 1.70
CA ASN A 21 -11.43 16.72 1.62
C ASN A 21 -12.10 15.62 0.78
N PHE A 22 -11.48 14.45 0.67
CA PHE A 22 -12.19 13.29 0.11
C PHE A 22 -13.28 12.84 1.08
N ALA A 23 -14.49 12.60 0.56
CA ALA A 23 -15.65 12.38 1.40
C ALA A 23 -15.54 11.05 2.19
N TRP A 24 -15.57 11.13 3.52
CA TRP A 24 -15.41 9.98 4.42
C TRP A 24 -16.40 8.85 4.17
N HIS A 25 -17.64 9.15 3.78
CA HIS A 25 -18.64 8.14 3.46
C HIS A 25 -18.31 7.30 2.20
N LYS A 26 -17.41 7.78 1.32
CA LYS A 26 -16.92 7.01 0.17
C LYS A 26 -15.79 6.04 0.55
N VAL A 27 -15.10 6.26 1.68
CA VAL A 27 -13.91 5.49 2.09
C VAL A 27 -14.19 3.98 2.20
N PRO A 28 -15.25 3.51 2.89
CA PRO A 28 -15.50 2.07 3.02
C PRO A 28 -15.75 1.38 1.67
N ILE A 29 -16.48 2.05 0.77
CA ILE A 29 -16.81 1.52 -0.56
C ILE A 29 -15.53 1.41 -1.42
N TYR A 30 -14.65 2.41 -1.34
CA TYR A 30 -13.36 2.38 -2.04
C TYR A 30 -12.48 1.23 -1.54
N ILE A 31 -12.35 1.07 -0.22
CA ILE A 31 -11.54 0.00 0.37
C ILE A 31 -12.11 -1.38 -0.01
N LEU A 32 -13.43 -1.55 0.05
CA LEU A 32 -14.08 -2.80 -0.35
C LEU A 32 -13.82 -3.12 -1.83
N ALA A 33 -13.98 -2.15 -2.72
CA ALA A 33 -13.71 -2.34 -4.15
C ALA A 33 -12.23 -2.70 -4.41
N GLN A 34 -11.30 -2.07 -3.68
CA GLN A 34 -9.86 -2.36 -3.78
C GLN A 34 -9.54 -3.78 -3.31
N LEU A 35 -10.12 -4.22 -2.19
CA LEU A 35 -9.94 -5.58 -1.66
C LEU A 35 -10.49 -6.64 -2.62
N ILE A 36 -11.70 -6.44 -3.14
CA ILE A 36 -12.31 -7.35 -4.12
C ILE A 36 -11.45 -7.40 -5.40
N GLY A 37 -11.01 -6.24 -5.90
CA GLY A 37 -10.15 -6.16 -7.08
C GLY A 37 -8.83 -6.92 -6.90
N ALA A 38 -8.15 -6.73 -5.77
CA ALA A 38 -6.89 -7.40 -5.47
C ALA A 38 -7.07 -8.92 -5.27
N PHE A 39 -8.16 -9.34 -4.61
CA PHE A 39 -8.54 -10.75 -4.48
C PHE A 39 -8.75 -11.41 -5.85
N LEU A 40 -9.57 -10.79 -6.72
CA LEU A 40 -9.86 -11.33 -8.05
C LEU A 40 -8.60 -11.34 -8.94
N ALA A 41 -7.73 -10.34 -8.81
CA ALA A 41 -6.44 -10.34 -9.50
C ALA A 41 -5.58 -11.55 -9.06
N ALA A 42 -5.55 -11.88 -7.76
CA ALA A 42 -4.86 -13.06 -7.26
C ALA A 42 -5.44 -14.37 -7.84
N VAL A 43 -6.77 -14.49 -7.94
CA VAL A 43 -7.42 -15.64 -8.60
C VAL A 43 -6.95 -15.79 -10.06
N VAL A 44 -6.90 -14.69 -10.81
CA VAL A 44 -6.46 -14.69 -12.22
C VAL A 44 -4.99 -15.12 -12.32
N ILE A 45 -4.10 -14.54 -11.51
CA ILE A 45 -2.67 -14.86 -11.52
C ILE A 45 -2.43 -16.31 -11.12
N PHE A 46 -3.09 -16.79 -10.06
CA PHE A 46 -2.99 -18.18 -9.63
C PHE A 46 -3.48 -19.13 -10.71
N SER A 47 -4.61 -18.84 -11.36
CA SER A 47 -5.14 -19.67 -12.44
C SER A 47 -4.18 -19.74 -13.63
N ASN A 48 -3.58 -18.61 -14.00
CA ASN A 48 -2.60 -18.55 -15.10
C ASN A 48 -1.31 -19.32 -14.78
N TYR A 49 -0.79 -19.18 -13.56
CA TYR A 49 0.46 -19.79 -13.14
C TYR A 49 0.30 -21.13 -12.39
N HIS A 50 -0.92 -21.69 -12.35
CA HIS A 50 -1.24 -22.85 -11.51
C HIS A 50 -0.27 -24.01 -11.72
N ALA A 51 -0.05 -24.41 -12.99
CA ALA A 51 0.85 -25.51 -13.30
C ALA A 51 2.31 -25.20 -12.88
N ALA A 52 2.78 -23.98 -13.09
CA ALA A 52 4.14 -23.58 -12.72
C ALA A 52 4.34 -23.52 -11.20
N ILE A 53 3.33 -23.05 -10.46
CA ILE A 53 3.33 -23.02 -8.98
C ILE A 53 3.41 -24.44 -8.42
N LEU A 54 2.55 -25.35 -8.92
CA LEU A 54 2.55 -26.73 -8.45
C LEU A 54 3.85 -27.47 -8.81
N GLU A 55 4.39 -27.26 -10.00
CA GLU A 55 5.67 -27.85 -10.40
C GLU A 55 6.82 -27.37 -9.49
N PHE A 56 6.91 -26.06 -9.22
CA PHE A 56 8.00 -25.48 -8.45
C PHE A 56 7.99 -25.88 -6.96
N ASP A 57 6.81 -25.91 -6.35
CA ASP A 57 6.61 -26.20 -4.92
C ASP A 57 6.28 -27.67 -4.65
N GLY A 58 6.28 -28.52 -5.70
CA GLY A 58 5.91 -29.94 -5.59
C GLY A 58 4.46 -30.15 -5.13
N GLY A 59 3.58 -29.22 -5.47
CA GLY A 59 2.15 -29.26 -5.17
C GLY A 59 1.77 -28.93 -3.71
N LYS A 60 2.70 -28.39 -2.91
CA LYS A 60 2.50 -28.18 -1.47
C LYS A 60 1.76 -26.89 -1.12
N LEU A 61 1.88 -25.84 -1.93
CA LEU A 61 1.36 -24.50 -1.64
C LEU A 61 1.89 -23.98 -0.28
N SER A 62 3.20 -23.90 -0.18
CA SER A 62 3.96 -23.57 1.02
C SER A 62 4.04 -22.04 1.24
N VAL A 63 3.92 -21.62 2.51
CA VAL A 63 4.05 -20.20 2.91
C VAL A 63 5.49 -19.82 3.23
N ILE A 64 6.23 -20.73 3.87
CA ILE A 64 7.62 -20.54 4.29
C ILE A 64 8.47 -21.68 3.70
N GLY A 65 9.74 -21.40 3.43
CA GLY A 65 10.72 -22.37 2.92
C GLY A 65 11.29 -21.99 1.56
N SER A 66 12.29 -22.75 1.12
CA SER A 66 13.05 -22.45 -0.10
C SER A 66 12.21 -22.37 -1.37
N ASN A 67 11.12 -23.14 -1.43
CA ASN A 67 10.22 -23.22 -2.58
C ASN A 67 8.85 -22.63 -2.27
N ALA A 68 8.73 -21.82 -1.21
CA ALA A 68 7.46 -21.19 -0.85
C ALA A 68 6.94 -20.27 -1.97
N THR A 69 5.64 -20.38 -2.24
CA THR A 69 4.99 -19.67 -3.35
C THR A 69 3.97 -18.64 -2.88
N ALA A 70 3.61 -18.62 -1.59
CA ALA A 70 2.66 -17.64 -1.06
C ALA A 70 3.12 -16.18 -1.27
N GLY A 71 4.45 -15.96 -1.30
CA GLY A 71 5.09 -14.66 -1.54
C GLY A 71 4.82 -14.05 -2.92
N ILE A 72 4.30 -14.83 -3.88
CA ILE A 72 3.83 -14.32 -5.18
C ILE A 72 2.61 -13.39 -4.97
N PHE A 73 1.78 -13.68 -3.98
CA PHE A 73 0.47 -13.06 -3.81
C PHE A 73 0.47 -11.98 -2.72
N ALA A 74 1.00 -12.30 -1.54
CA ALA A 74 1.05 -11.41 -0.39
C ALA A 74 2.50 -11.23 0.09
N THR A 75 2.77 -10.18 0.85
CA THR A 75 4.15 -9.94 1.32
C THR A 75 4.43 -10.72 2.60
N TYR A 76 5.68 -11.14 2.75
CA TYR A 76 6.22 -11.76 3.95
C TYR A 76 7.61 -11.15 4.18
N PRO A 77 7.96 -10.79 5.42
CA PRO A 77 9.22 -10.14 5.71
C PRO A 77 10.37 -11.14 5.64
N GLN A 78 11.59 -10.63 5.51
CA GLN A 78 12.80 -11.45 5.64
C GLN A 78 12.88 -12.07 7.05
N GLU A 79 13.51 -13.23 7.18
CA GLU A 79 13.59 -13.98 8.44
C GLU A 79 14.26 -13.22 9.59
N PHE A 80 15.20 -12.32 9.26
CA PHE A 80 15.89 -11.49 10.26
C PHE A 80 15.04 -10.32 10.79
N MET A 81 13.88 -10.06 10.20
CA MET A 81 13.07 -8.88 10.54
C MET A 81 12.32 -9.07 11.85
N SER A 82 12.49 -8.11 12.76
CA SER A 82 11.60 -7.95 13.90
C SER A 82 10.26 -7.34 13.48
N ILE A 83 9.20 -7.57 14.28
CA ILE A 83 7.89 -6.93 14.07
C ILE A 83 8.03 -5.40 14.01
N GLY A 84 8.81 -4.81 14.92
CA GLY A 84 9.02 -3.35 14.96
C GLY A 84 9.76 -2.83 13.73
N GLY A 85 10.79 -3.55 13.27
CA GLY A 85 11.51 -3.21 12.04
C GLY A 85 10.61 -3.31 10.80
N ALA A 86 9.82 -4.38 10.70
CA ALA A 86 8.92 -4.59 9.57
C ALA A 86 7.82 -3.53 9.52
N PHE A 87 7.28 -3.15 10.68
CA PHE A 87 6.35 -2.02 10.80
C PHE A 87 6.98 -0.71 10.33
N PHE A 88 8.21 -0.40 10.77
CA PHE A 88 8.90 0.83 10.36
C PHE A 88 9.17 0.85 8.86
N SER A 89 9.57 -0.28 8.28
CA SER A 89 9.83 -0.46 6.84
C SER A 89 8.58 -0.16 5.99
N GLU A 90 7.43 -0.74 6.34
CA GLU A 90 6.15 -0.46 5.67
C GLU A 90 5.66 0.98 5.89
N PHE A 91 5.87 1.52 7.10
CA PHE A 91 5.55 2.91 7.44
C PHE A 91 6.35 3.89 6.57
N ILE A 92 7.69 3.75 6.51
CA ILE A 92 8.56 4.70 5.81
C ILE A 92 8.37 4.62 4.29
N GLY A 93 8.21 3.42 3.73
CA GLY A 93 7.91 3.26 2.31
C GLY A 93 6.59 3.94 1.93
N THR A 94 5.56 3.78 2.76
CA THR A 94 4.25 4.39 2.49
C THR A 94 4.25 5.88 2.73
N PHE A 95 5.01 6.37 3.72
CA PHE A 95 5.25 7.78 3.93
C PHE A 95 5.79 8.45 2.65
N PHE A 96 6.84 7.90 2.05
CA PHE A 96 7.39 8.47 0.81
C PHE A 96 6.42 8.38 -0.36
N LEU A 97 5.72 7.25 -0.52
CA LEU A 97 4.69 7.09 -1.55
C LEU A 97 3.62 8.18 -1.44
N LEU A 98 3.07 8.40 -0.24
CA LEU A 98 2.02 9.38 -0.02
C LEU A 98 2.53 10.81 -0.10
N LEU A 99 3.75 11.09 0.35
CA LEU A 99 4.37 12.40 0.19
C LEU A 99 4.47 12.78 -1.29
N ILE A 100 4.88 11.83 -2.14
CA ILE A 100 4.97 12.02 -3.60
C ILE A 100 3.58 12.15 -4.23
N ILE A 101 2.60 11.35 -3.82
CA ILE A 101 1.21 11.49 -4.30
C ILE A 101 0.67 12.88 -3.98
N LEU A 102 0.83 13.36 -2.76
CA LEU A 102 0.39 14.69 -2.36
C LEU A 102 1.13 15.78 -3.15
N ALA A 103 2.44 15.64 -3.33
CA ALA A 103 3.26 16.57 -4.10
C ALA A 103 2.86 16.64 -5.59
N ALA A 104 2.60 15.49 -6.21
CA ALA A 104 2.29 15.37 -7.62
C ALA A 104 0.84 15.73 -7.96
N THR A 105 -0.07 15.69 -6.98
CA THR A 105 -1.49 16.05 -7.14
C THR A 105 -1.82 17.48 -6.72
N ASP A 106 -0.90 18.15 -6.03
CA ASP A 106 -1.02 19.57 -5.72
C ASP A 106 -0.60 20.45 -6.90
N GLU A 107 -1.57 21.04 -7.58
CA GLU A 107 -1.34 21.93 -8.73
C GLU A 107 -0.56 23.20 -8.38
N ARG A 108 -0.53 23.58 -7.10
CA ARG A 108 0.28 24.73 -6.64
C ARG A 108 1.75 24.38 -6.56
N ASN A 109 2.06 23.11 -6.28
CA ASN A 109 3.43 22.61 -6.18
C ASN A 109 3.95 22.17 -7.55
N LEU A 110 3.16 21.40 -8.29
CA LEU A 110 3.53 20.87 -9.61
C LEU A 110 2.39 21.14 -10.61
N PRO A 111 2.42 22.30 -11.31
CA PRO A 111 1.38 22.63 -12.28
C PRO A 111 1.47 21.73 -13.52
N ASN A 112 0.31 21.43 -14.13
CA ASN A 112 0.18 20.72 -15.40
C ASN A 112 0.70 19.26 -15.42
N THR A 113 0.82 18.59 -14.27
CA THR A 113 1.30 17.20 -14.19
C THR A 113 0.21 16.13 -14.35
N ARG A 114 -1.06 16.51 -14.51
CA ARG A 114 -2.21 15.57 -14.55
C ARG A 114 -2.01 14.41 -15.52
N THR A 115 -1.50 14.67 -16.73
CA THR A 115 -1.31 13.65 -17.78
C THR A 115 -0.14 12.72 -17.48
N ILE A 116 0.88 13.20 -16.77
CA ILE A 116 2.08 12.42 -16.42
C ILE A 116 2.03 11.84 -15.00
N PHE A 117 0.97 12.13 -14.24
CA PHE A 117 0.79 11.67 -12.87
C PHE A 117 0.96 10.14 -12.73
N PRO A 118 0.36 9.28 -13.59
CA PRO A 118 0.57 7.84 -13.49
C PRO A 118 2.05 7.43 -13.65
N LEU A 119 2.80 8.12 -14.52
CA LEU A 119 4.23 7.87 -14.72
C LEU A 119 5.03 8.27 -13.47
N ILE A 120 4.73 9.43 -12.86
CA ILE A 120 5.39 9.89 -11.63
C ILE A 120 5.18 8.85 -10.52
N ILE A 121 3.94 8.38 -10.31
CA ILE A 121 3.64 7.39 -9.27
C ILE A 121 4.30 6.04 -9.58
N GLY A 122 4.32 5.61 -10.84
CA GLY A 122 5.01 4.38 -11.26
C GLY A 122 6.52 4.42 -11.02
N LEU A 123 7.17 5.55 -11.32
CA LEU A 123 8.60 5.74 -11.05
C LEU A 123 8.89 5.82 -9.54
N ALA A 124 8.02 6.48 -8.77
CA ALA A 124 8.11 6.53 -7.32
C ALA A 124 8.02 5.13 -6.70
N LEU A 125 7.01 4.34 -7.08
CA LEU A 125 6.84 2.96 -6.64
C LEU A 125 8.05 2.10 -7.02
N THR A 126 8.56 2.22 -8.25
CA THR A 126 9.77 1.51 -8.70
C THR A 126 10.97 1.87 -7.81
N THR A 127 11.14 3.16 -7.51
CA THR A 127 12.25 3.64 -6.68
C THR A 127 12.14 3.09 -5.26
N ILE A 128 10.96 3.14 -4.66
CA ILE A 128 10.70 2.59 -3.33
C ILE A 128 10.93 1.08 -3.31
N ALA A 129 10.48 0.35 -4.34
CA ALA A 129 10.68 -1.10 -4.43
C ALA A 129 12.17 -1.48 -4.44
N ILE A 130 12.99 -0.78 -5.24
CA ILE A 130 14.42 -1.08 -5.36
C ILE A 130 15.20 -0.62 -4.11
N SER A 131 14.78 0.46 -3.44
CA SER A 131 15.51 1.02 -2.30
C SER A 131 15.08 0.47 -0.93
N LEU A 132 13.79 0.19 -0.75
CA LEU A 132 13.18 -0.17 0.54
C LEU A 132 12.46 -1.53 0.50
N GLY A 133 12.37 -2.19 -0.66
CA GLY A 133 11.55 -3.39 -0.83
C GLY A 133 12.13 -4.69 -0.28
N TYR A 134 13.43 -4.75 0.01
CA TYR A 134 14.09 -6.00 0.40
C TYR A 134 13.56 -6.59 1.72
N GLU A 135 13.34 -5.75 2.73
CA GLU A 135 13.03 -6.19 4.09
C GLU A 135 11.64 -6.82 4.23
N THR A 136 10.64 -6.23 3.57
CA THR A 136 9.21 -6.53 3.79
C THR A 136 8.44 -6.84 2.51
N GLY A 137 9.08 -6.71 1.34
CA GLY A 137 8.41 -6.86 0.05
C GLY A 137 7.57 -5.65 -0.37
N PHE A 138 7.79 -4.47 0.24
CA PHE A 138 7.16 -3.18 -0.08
C PHE A 138 5.65 -3.30 -0.35
N SER A 139 4.87 -3.77 0.62
CA SER A 139 3.42 -3.86 0.41
C SER A 139 2.82 -2.47 0.15
N LEU A 140 3.07 -1.54 1.08
CA LEU A 140 2.62 -0.14 1.06
C LEU A 140 1.09 0.05 0.97
N ASN A 141 0.33 -1.05 0.94
CA ASN A 141 -1.05 -1.09 0.49
C ASN A 141 -1.77 -2.31 1.08
N GLY A 142 -2.63 -2.04 2.05
CA GLY A 142 -3.39 -3.09 2.72
C GLY A 142 -4.29 -3.92 1.80
N ALA A 143 -4.80 -3.36 0.69
CA ALA A 143 -5.60 -4.13 -0.25
C ALA A 143 -4.75 -5.08 -1.11
N ARG A 144 -3.57 -4.61 -1.55
CA ARG A 144 -2.56 -5.39 -2.30
C ARG A 144 -1.99 -6.55 -1.50
N ASP A 145 -2.03 -6.48 -0.18
CA ASP A 145 -1.64 -7.61 0.68
C ASP A 145 -2.81 -8.50 1.06
N PHE A 146 -3.83 -7.92 1.71
CA PHE A 146 -4.87 -8.71 2.36
C PHE A 146 -5.82 -9.41 1.39
N GLY A 147 -6.16 -8.77 0.25
CA GLY A 147 -7.01 -9.40 -0.77
C GLY A 147 -6.38 -10.69 -1.30
N PRO A 148 -5.15 -10.65 -1.83
CA PRO A 148 -4.43 -11.85 -2.26
C PRO A 148 -4.14 -12.86 -1.14
N ARG A 149 -3.86 -12.40 0.09
CA ARG A 149 -3.66 -13.27 1.26
C ARG A 149 -4.92 -14.06 1.63
N LEU A 150 -6.08 -13.41 1.55
CA LEU A 150 -7.36 -14.10 1.74
C LEU A 150 -7.62 -15.11 0.63
N PHE A 151 -7.23 -14.80 -0.61
CA PHE A 151 -7.29 -15.77 -1.70
C PHE A 151 -6.39 -16.99 -1.43
N THR A 152 -5.12 -16.80 -1.06
CA THR A 152 -4.21 -17.94 -0.82
C THR A 152 -4.66 -18.81 0.34
N PHE A 153 -5.24 -18.21 1.39
CA PHE A 153 -5.91 -18.96 2.45
C PHE A 153 -6.97 -19.93 1.89
N ILE A 154 -7.86 -19.43 1.04
CA ILE A 154 -8.94 -20.21 0.41
C ILE A 154 -8.38 -21.24 -0.60
N ALA A 155 -7.33 -20.88 -1.32
CA ALA A 155 -6.72 -21.72 -2.36
C ALA A 155 -5.98 -22.94 -1.80
N GLY A 156 -5.73 -23.01 -0.50
CA GLY A 156 -5.16 -24.18 0.16
C GLY A 156 -3.79 -23.98 0.81
N TYR A 157 -3.25 -22.75 0.84
CA TYR A 157 -2.01 -22.45 1.59
C TYR A 157 -2.19 -22.55 3.12
N GLY A 158 -3.43 -22.64 3.60
CA GLY A 158 -3.75 -22.85 5.01
C GLY A 158 -3.63 -21.59 5.87
N VAL A 159 -3.87 -21.75 7.17
CA VAL A 159 -3.86 -20.65 8.16
C VAL A 159 -2.49 -19.98 8.32
N GLU A 160 -1.43 -20.65 7.86
CA GLU A 160 -0.05 -20.15 7.94
C GLU A 160 0.12 -18.81 7.22
N VAL A 161 -0.70 -18.51 6.20
CA VAL A 161 -0.69 -17.20 5.53
C VAL A 161 -0.99 -16.04 6.48
N PHE A 162 -1.64 -16.29 7.61
CA PHE A 162 -1.91 -15.28 8.65
C PHE A 162 -1.03 -15.43 9.89
N SER A 163 -0.53 -16.62 10.22
CA SER A 163 0.31 -16.80 11.42
C SER A 163 1.82 -16.65 11.17
N ALA A 164 2.27 -16.77 9.92
CA ALA A 164 3.68 -16.65 9.55
C ALA A 164 4.30 -15.34 10.05
N TYR A 165 5.60 -15.42 10.41
CA TYR A 165 6.40 -14.29 10.90
C TYR A 165 5.75 -13.51 12.05
N ASN A 166 5.24 -14.24 13.06
CA ASN A 166 4.57 -13.69 14.23
C ASN A 166 3.36 -12.82 13.86
N PHE A 167 2.47 -13.37 13.05
CA PHE A 167 1.26 -12.70 12.59
C PHE A 167 1.53 -11.43 11.76
N TYR A 168 2.48 -11.48 10.83
CA TYR A 168 2.87 -10.30 10.02
C TYR A 168 1.71 -9.62 9.27
N PHE A 169 0.65 -10.35 8.92
CA PHE A 169 -0.45 -9.90 8.06
C PHE A 169 -1.10 -8.57 8.46
N TRP A 170 -1.09 -8.20 9.74
CA TRP A 170 -1.69 -6.94 10.19
C TRP A 170 -0.79 -5.73 9.90
N ILE A 171 0.52 -5.92 9.74
CA ILE A 171 1.48 -4.83 9.53
C ILE A 171 1.18 -4.10 8.21
N PRO A 172 1.03 -4.77 7.04
CA PRO A 172 0.64 -4.12 5.79
C PRO A 172 -0.74 -3.44 5.81
N LEU A 173 -1.60 -3.76 6.79
CA LEU A 173 -2.90 -3.10 6.96
C LEU A 173 -2.78 -1.79 7.73
N VAL A 174 -1.91 -1.74 8.74
CA VAL A 174 -1.86 -0.65 9.72
C VAL A 174 -0.72 0.33 9.45
N ALA A 175 0.51 -0.17 9.25
CA ALA A 175 1.69 0.68 9.08
C ALA A 175 1.57 1.62 7.87
N PRO A 176 1.08 1.16 6.70
CA PRO A 176 0.85 2.03 5.56
C PRO A 176 -0.11 3.18 5.82
N VAL A 177 -1.21 2.93 6.55
CA VAL A 177 -2.19 3.98 6.90
C VAL A 177 -1.52 5.05 7.75
N LEU A 178 -0.74 4.65 8.77
CA LEU A 178 -0.05 5.58 9.65
C LEU A 178 1.06 6.35 8.92
N GLY A 179 1.81 5.69 8.04
CA GLY A 179 2.81 6.35 7.18
C GLY A 179 2.19 7.40 6.26
N GLY A 180 1.04 7.08 5.66
CA GLY A 180 0.29 7.98 4.80
C GLY A 180 -0.26 9.21 5.52
N LEU A 181 -0.90 9.01 6.68
CA LEU A 181 -1.37 10.11 7.52
C LEU A 181 -0.22 11.01 7.98
N PHE A 182 0.92 10.42 8.38
CA PHE A 182 2.10 11.18 8.75
C PHE A 182 2.66 11.99 7.57
N ALA A 183 2.68 11.42 6.36
CA ALA A 183 3.05 12.16 5.15
C ALA A 183 2.12 13.36 4.89
N GLY A 184 0.82 13.20 5.11
CA GLY A 184 -0.16 14.29 5.05
C GLY A 184 0.17 15.44 6.01
N ILE A 185 0.48 15.12 7.26
CA ILE A 185 0.90 16.12 8.27
C ILE A 185 2.16 16.84 7.83
N ILE A 186 3.21 16.10 7.44
CA ILE A 186 4.49 16.68 7.02
C ILE A 186 4.32 17.56 5.78
N TYR A 187 3.57 17.10 4.79
CA TYR A 187 3.32 17.87 3.58
C TYR A 187 2.54 19.16 3.90
N ASP A 188 1.52 19.08 4.75
CA ASP A 188 0.70 20.23 5.13
C ASP A 188 1.49 21.31 5.89
N LEU A 189 2.47 20.90 6.70
CA LEU A 189 3.30 21.81 7.48
C LEU A 189 4.43 22.44 6.67
N LEU A 190 5.07 21.66 5.78
CA LEU A 190 6.34 22.06 5.18
C LEU A 190 6.24 22.48 3.71
N ILE A 191 5.21 22.00 2.99
CA ILE A 191 5.13 22.15 1.52
C ILE A 191 3.83 22.80 1.07
N TYR A 192 2.69 22.45 1.68
CA TYR A 192 1.39 22.89 1.20
C TYR A 192 1.08 24.34 1.54
N TRP A 193 0.85 25.15 0.50
CA TRP A 193 0.57 26.57 0.64
C TRP A 193 -0.92 26.91 0.77
N GLY A 194 -1.82 25.97 0.45
CA GLY A 194 -3.27 26.18 0.58
C GLY A 194 -3.80 25.91 1.99
N LYS A 195 -5.10 26.13 2.22
CA LYS A 195 -5.76 25.75 3.48
C LYS A 195 -5.87 24.23 3.60
N SER A 196 -5.34 23.66 4.68
CA SER A 196 -5.46 22.25 5.06
C SER A 196 -5.93 22.11 6.51
N PRO A 197 -6.42 20.92 6.92
CA PRO A 197 -6.81 20.67 8.31
C PRO A 197 -5.67 20.89 9.32
N VAL A 198 -4.40 20.78 8.91
CA VAL A 198 -3.24 20.92 9.80
C VAL A 198 -2.75 22.37 9.85
N ASN A 199 -2.49 23.00 8.70
CA ASN A 199 -1.91 24.35 8.69
C ASN A 199 -2.90 25.45 9.10
N SER A 200 -4.20 25.17 8.99
CA SER A 200 -5.25 26.06 9.47
C SER A 200 -5.27 26.15 11.00
N LEU A 201 -4.86 25.09 11.71
CA LEU A 201 -4.80 25.07 13.18
C LEU A 201 -3.68 25.94 13.74
N ILE A 202 -2.62 26.14 12.98
CA ILE A 202 -1.45 26.94 13.39
C ILE A 202 -1.41 28.33 12.74
N GLY A 203 -2.49 28.74 12.06
CA GLY A 203 -2.58 30.05 11.39
C GLY A 203 -1.62 30.24 10.21
N ALA A 204 -1.08 29.15 9.65
CA ALA A 204 -0.08 29.21 8.59
C ALA A 204 -0.68 29.11 7.16
N GLY A 205 -1.96 28.76 7.03
CA GLY A 205 -2.64 28.72 5.73
C GLY A 205 -2.80 30.11 5.13
N ARG A 206 -2.11 30.40 4.02
CA ARG A 206 -2.23 31.67 3.29
C ARG A 206 -3.27 31.53 2.18
N GLU A 207 -3.96 32.64 1.85
CA GLU A 207 -5.03 32.66 0.83
C GLU A 207 -4.53 32.33 -0.59
#